data_AF-A0A1I1NFY1-F1
#
_entry.id   AF-A0A1I1NFY1-F1
#
_cell.length_a   1.000
_cell.length_b   1.000
_cell.length_c   1.000
_cell.angle_alpha   90.00
_cell.angle_beta   90.00
_cell.angle_gamma   90.00
#
_symmetry.space_group_name_H-M   'P 1'
#
loop_
_entity.id
_entity.type
_entity.pdbx_description
1 polymer ?
#
loop_
_entity_poly.entity_id
_entity_poly.type
_entity_poly.pdbx_seq_one_letter_code
_entity_poly.pdbx_strand_id
1 'polypeptide(L)'
;MKRLILISALAFAPLPALSQDSAPQDTTEEDSRSLMSRGIDLFFRGLSDEMEPAMRDFGAFLDEAGPAMRSFLQEMGPALSELFADVKDFSVYHPPERLPNGDIIMRRKTPDELPDAPDDTPDGRETAPEGAIDL
;
A
#
# COMPACT_ATOMS: atom_id res chain seq x y z
N MET A 1 -45.06 -69.52 5.65
CA MET A 1 -43.73 -69.57 4.98
C MET A 1 -43.95 -69.53 3.48
N LYS A 2 -43.03 -68.84 2.76
CA LYS A 2 -42.89 -68.71 1.29
C LYS A 2 -43.80 -67.67 0.62
N ARG A 3 -43.27 -66.45 0.53
CA ARG A 3 -43.56 -65.54 -0.58
C ARG A 3 -42.36 -65.60 -1.54
N LEU A 4 -42.68 -65.87 -2.79
CA LEU A 4 -41.81 -66.07 -3.93
C LEU A 4 -42.06 -64.87 -4.87
N ILE A 5 -41.12 -64.64 -5.80
CA ILE A 5 -41.25 -63.88 -7.07
C ILE A 5 -40.82 -62.40 -6.95
N LEU A 6 -39.60 -62.04 -7.44
CA LEU A 6 -39.23 -61.58 -8.82
C LEU A 6 -39.29 -60.03 -8.85
N ILE A 7 -38.44 -59.17 -9.44
CA ILE A 7 -37.63 -59.16 -10.68
C ILE A 7 -36.67 -57.94 -10.59
N SER A 8 -35.62 -57.94 -11.43
CA SER A 8 -34.99 -56.77 -12.07
C SER A 8 -34.24 -55.78 -11.20
N ALA A 9 -32.90 -55.80 -11.23
CA ALA A 9 -32.09 -55.16 -12.26
C ALA A 9 -32.17 -53.64 -12.21
N LEU A 10 -31.15 -52.99 -11.64
CA LEU A 10 -30.53 -51.85 -12.31
C LEU A 10 -29.12 -51.63 -11.76
N ALA A 11 -28.16 -51.72 -12.65
CA ALA A 11 -26.76 -51.41 -12.42
C ALA A 11 -26.62 -50.00 -11.87
N PHE A 12 -26.01 -49.85 -10.70
CA PHE A 12 -25.53 -48.56 -10.21
C PHE A 12 -24.03 -48.50 -10.43
N ALA A 13 -23.64 -48.25 -11.68
CA ALA A 13 -22.32 -47.69 -11.96
C ALA A 13 -22.36 -46.20 -11.55
N PRO A 14 -21.33 -45.67 -10.87
CA PRO A 14 -21.27 -44.24 -10.62
C PRO A 14 -21.00 -43.55 -11.96
N LEU A 15 -22.04 -42.94 -12.55
CA LEU A 15 -21.80 -41.89 -13.53
C LEU A 15 -20.99 -40.81 -12.81
N PRO A 16 -19.86 -40.31 -13.37
CA PRO A 16 -19.44 -38.97 -13.01
C PRO A 16 -20.61 -38.10 -13.44
N ALA A 17 -21.37 -37.59 -12.47
CA ALA A 17 -22.21 -36.45 -12.72
C ALA A 17 -21.26 -35.40 -13.31
N LEU A 18 -21.34 -35.22 -14.63
CA LEU A 18 -20.89 -34.01 -15.26
C LEU A 18 -21.63 -32.92 -14.49
N SER A 19 -20.94 -32.27 -13.56
CA SER A 19 -21.31 -30.93 -13.14
C SER A 19 -21.33 -30.12 -14.43
N GLN A 20 -22.51 -30.04 -15.04
CA GLN A 20 -22.89 -28.93 -15.88
C GLN A 20 -22.98 -27.74 -14.93
N ASP A 21 -21.81 -27.25 -14.51
CA ASP A 21 -21.67 -25.85 -14.18
C ASP A 21 -21.75 -25.17 -15.53
N SER A 22 -22.99 -24.93 -15.95
CA SER A 22 -23.30 -24.01 -17.02
C SER A 22 -22.69 -22.69 -16.60
N ALA A 23 -21.44 -22.46 -16.99
CA ALA A 23 -20.87 -21.13 -16.98
C ALA A 23 -21.90 -20.24 -17.70
N PRO A 24 -22.45 -19.20 -17.06
CA PRO A 24 -23.25 -18.24 -17.78
C PRO A 24 -22.33 -17.65 -18.84
N GLN A 25 -22.59 -17.97 -20.11
CA GLN A 25 -21.78 -17.49 -21.22
C GLN A 25 -22.07 -16.01 -21.57
N ASP A 26 -22.83 -15.33 -20.70
CA ASP A 26 -23.20 -13.91 -20.76
C ASP A 26 -22.95 -13.23 -19.40
N THR A 27 -21.78 -13.42 -18.78
CA THR A 27 -21.32 -12.41 -17.83
C THR A 27 -20.92 -11.18 -18.63
N THR A 28 -21.87 -10.26 -18.87
CA THR A 28 -21.60 -8.95 -19.46
C THR A 28 -20.38 -8.36 -18.77
N GLU A 29 -19.42 -7.78 -19.52
CA GLU A 29 -18.19 -7.22 -18.94
C GLU A 29 -18.48 -6.24 -17.78
N GLU A 30 -19.61 -5.54 -17.84
CA GLU A 30 -20.11 -4.66 -16.78
C GLU A 30 -20.34 -5.38 -15.45
N ASP A 31 -20.84 -6.61 -15.46
CA ASP A 31 -21.08 -7.41 -14.25
C ASP A 31 -19.76 -7.89 -13.64
N SER A 32 -18.78 -8.22 -14.50
CA SER A 32 -17.41 -8.55 -14.04
C SER A 32 -16.68 -7.34 -13.43
N ARG A 33 -16.81 -6.15 -14.03
CA ARG A 33 -16.28 -4.88 -13.49
C ARG A 33 -16.97 -4.53 -12.17
N SER A 34 -18.28 -4.75 -12.07
CA SER A 34 -19.07 -4.57 -10.84
C SER A 34 -18.59 -5.50 -9.71
N LEU A 35 -18.37 -6.78 -10.00
CA LEU A 35 -17.83 -7.74 -9.03
C LEU A 35 -16.40 -7.39 -8.57
N MET A 36 -15.53 -6.98 -9.48
CA MET A 36 -14.18 -6.52 -9.15
C MET A 36 -14.20 -5.24 -8.30
N SER A 37 -15.03 -4.26 -8.65
CA SER A 37 -15.25 -3.05 -7.84
C SER A 37 -15.72 -3.42 -6.43
N ARG A 38 -16.63 -4.38 -6.31
CA ARG A 38 -17.15 -4.85 -5.03
C ARG A 38 -16.07 -5.59 -4.21
N GLY A 39 -15.19 -6.33 -4.87
CA GLY A 39 -14.04 -6.97 -4.23
C GLY A 39 -13.05 -5.95 -3.66
N ILE A 40 -12.77 -4.87 -4.41
CA ILE A 40 -11.91 -3.77 -3.97
C ILE A 40 -12.52 -3.06 -2.75
N ASP A 41 -13.82 -2.78 -2.77
CA ASP A 41 -14.53 -2.18 -1.62
C ASP A 41 -14.43 -3.05 -0.36
N LEU A 42 -14.66 -4.35 -0.48
CA LEU A 42 -14.56 -5.29 0.63
C LEU A 42 -13.12 -5.39 1.17
N PHE A 43 -12.12 -5.35 0.29
CA PHE A 43 -10.71 -5.33 0.66
C PHE A 43 -10.33 -4.07 1.44
N PHE A 44 -10.68 -2.87 0.92
CA PHE A 44 -10.37 -1.62 1.59
C PHE A 44 -11.10 -1.47 2.93
N ARG A 45 -12.32 -2.00 3.02
CA ARG A 45 -13.06 -2.03 4.28
C ARG A 45 -12.36 -2.90 5.32
N GLY A 46 -11.95 -4.11 4.94
CA GLY A 46 -11.18 -4.99 5.82
C GLY A 46 -9.84 -4.37 6.25
N LEU A 47 -9.12 -3.72 5.34
CA LEU A 47 -7.90 -2.99 5.65
C LEU A 47 -8.16 -1.83 6.63
N SER A 48 -9.25 -1.08 6.43
CA SER A 48 -9.62 0.05 7.29
C SER A 48 -10.01 -0.41 8.69
N ASP A 49 -10.75 -1.51 8.79
CA ASP A 49 -11.14 -2.12 10.07
C ASP A 49 -9.90 -2.60 10.84
N GLU A 50 -8.91 -3.18 10.16
CA GLU A 50 -7.63 -3.58 10.76
C GLU A 50 -6.76 -2.38 11.17
N MET A 51 -6.83 -1.27 10.43
CA MET A 51 -6.12 -0.03 10.74
C MET A 51 -6.81 0.83 11.82
N GLU A 52 -8.11 0.63 12.09
CA GLU A 52 -8.89 1.39 13.08
C GLU A 52 -8.20 1.49 14.46
N PRO A 53 -7.65 0.40 15.04
CA PRO A 53 -6.96 0.46 16.32
C PRO A 53 -5.72 1.35 16.27
N ALA A 54 -4.88 1.20 15.24
CA ALA A 54 -3.67 2.00 15.07
C ALA A 54 -3.99 3.50 14.85
N MET A 55 -5.04 3.80 14.11
CA MET A 55 -5.52 5.18 13.90
C MET A 55 -6.05 5.80 15.19
N ARG A 56 -6.73 5.02 16.04
CA ARG A 56 -7.21 5.46 17.35
C ARG A 56 -6.04 5.81 18.28
N ASP A 57 -5.03 4.93 18.33
CA ASP A 57 -3.83 5.13 19.15
C ASP A 57 -3.02 6.34 18.66
N PHE A 58 -2.87 6.49 17.35
CA PHE A 58 -2.22 7.66 16.75
C PHE A 58 -2.99 8.95 17.05
N GLY A 59 -4.33 8.92 17.00
CA GLY A 59 -5.17 10.04 17.40
C GLY A 59 -4.94 10.45 18.85
N ALA A 60 -4.92 9.49 19.78
CA ALA A 60 -4.63 9.74 21.19
C ALA A 60 -3.23 10.36 21.39
N PHE A 61 -2.21 9.86 20.69
CA PHE A 61 -0.88 10.45 20.69
C PHE A 61 -0.89 11.89 20.17
N LEU A 62 -1.61 12.17 19.08
CA LEU A 62 -1.72 13.53 18.54
C LEU A 62 -2.46 14.49 19.48
N ASP A 63 -3.46 14.02 20.22
CA ASP A 63 -4.15 14.85 21.21
C ASP A 63 -3.22 15.22 22.38
N GLU A 64 -2.37 14.28 22.81
CA GLU A 64 -1.37 14.51 23.86
C GLU A 64 -0.20 15.38 23.38
N ALA A 65 0.38 15.05 22.22
CA ALA A 65 1.54 15.73 21.67
C ALA A 65 1.20 17.02 20.93
N GLY A 66 -0.05 17.20 20.47
CA GLY A 66 -0.49 18.28 19.59
C GLY A 66 -0.25 19.68 20.15
N PRO A 67 -0.56 19.98 21.43
CA PRO A 67 -0.20 21.26 22.05
C PRO A 67 1.31 21.53 22.02
N ALA A 68 2.13 20.55 22.41
CA ALA A 68 3.58 20.68 22.43
C ALA A 68 4.17 20.84 21.01
N MET A 69 3.65 20.08 20.04
CA MET A 69 4.04 20.18 18.63
C MET A 69 3.74 21.58 18.07
N ARG A 70 2.57 22.14 18.40
CA ARG A 70 2.20 23.51 18.00
C ARG A 70 3.14 24.54 18.62
N SER A 71 3.43 24.44 19.90
CA SER A 71 4.39 25.34 20.57
C SER A 71 5.78 25.24 19.97
N PHE A 72 6.28 24.02 19.73
CA PHE A 72 7.57 23.79 19.07
C PHE A 72 7.61 24.41 17.67
N LEU A 73 6.59 24.21 16.84
CA LEU A 73 6.52 24.81 15.51
C LEU A 73 6.43 26.33 15.55
N GLN A 74 5.78 26.91 16.56
CA GLN A 74 5.70 28.37 16.73
C GLN A 74 7.02 28.98 17.19
N GLU A 75 7.71 28.34 18.14
CA GLU A 75 8.94 28.86 18.74
C GLU A 75 10.18 28.56 17.90
N MET A 76 10.30 27.33 17.42
CA MET A 76 11.48 26.82 16.70
C MET A 76 11.29 26.77 15.18
N GLY A 77 10.05 26.88 14.68
CA GLY A 77 9.74 26.78 13.25
C GLY A 77 10.46 27.80 12.37
N PRO A 78 10.53 29.10 12.72
CA PRO A 78 11.23 30.10 11.90
C PRO A 78 12.72 29.77 11.73
N ALA A 79 13.41 29.47 12.83
CA ALA A 79 14.83 29.11 12.81
C ALA A 79 15.08 27.80 12.04
N LEU A 80 14.18 26.82 12.16
CA LEU A 80 14.27 25.58 11.41
C LEU A 80 14.06 25.80 9.90
N SER A 81 13.12 26.68 9.53
CA SER A 81 12.87 27.05 8.13
C SER A 81 14.09 27.76 7.52
N GLU A 82 14.74 28.64 8.28
CA GLU A 82 15.98 29.31 7.84
C GLU A 82 17.11 28.27 7.66
N LEU A 83 17.28 27.35 8.61
CA LEU A 83 18.27 26.28 8.51
C LEU A 83 18.02 25.35 7.31
N PHE A 84 16.77 25.01 6.99
CA PHE A 84 16.43 24.23 5.80
C PHE A 84 16.63 25.01 4.49
N ALA A 85 16.49 26.34 4.52
CA ALA A 85 16.81 27.18 3.36
C ALA A 85 18.32 27.23 3.09
N ASP A 86 19.13 27.26 4.16
CA ASP A 86 20.58 27.28 4.09
C ASP A 86 21.17 25.90 3.74
N VAL A 87 20.61 24.82 4.28
CA VAL A 87 21.08 23.44 4.09
C VAL A 87 20.25 22.73 3.01
N LYS A 88 20.68 22.87 1.76
CA LYS A 88 20.00 22.27 0.59
C LYS A 88 20.13 20.75 0.50
N ASP A 89 21.14 20.16 1.14
CA ASP A 89 21.40 18.74 1.06
C ASP A 89 21.94 18.18 2.39
N PHE A 90 21.10 17.42 3.10
CA PHE A 90 21.48 16.72 4.33
C PHE A 90 22.16 15.37 4.05
N SER A 91 22.04 14.84 2.83
CA SER A 91 22.59 13.53 2.47
C SER A 91 24.12 13.50 2.52
N VAL A 92 24.76 14.67 2.39
CA VAL A 92 26.21 14.84 2.48
C VAL A 92 26.76 14.80 3.90
N TYR A 93 25.90 14.68 4.92
CA TYR A 93 26.30 14.59 6.32
C TYR A 93 25.97 13.21 6.91
N HIS A 94 26.71 12.84 7.95
CA HIS A 94 26.43 11.69 8.79
C HIS A 94 25.33 12.02 9.82
N PRO A 95 24.66 11.00 10.40
CA PRO A 95 23.72 11.21 11.50
C PRO A 95 24.38 11.97 12.68
N PRO A 96 23.60 12.73 13.47
CA PRO A 96 24.15 13.53 14.55
C PRO A 96 24.81 12.68 15.65
N GLU A 97 26.01 13.07 16.08
CA GLU A 97 26.78 12.43 17.16
C GLU A 97 26.72 13.29 18.43
N ARG A 98 26.42 12.67 19.59
CA ARG A 98 26.43 13.34 20.89
C ARG A 98 27.82 13.30 21.52
N LEU A 99 28.37 14.46 21.83
CA LEU A 99 29.67 14.59 22.48
C LEU A 99 29.54 14.47 24.02
N PRO A 100 30.65 14.18 24.74
CA PRO A 100 30.63 14.08 26.20
C PRO A 100 30.20 15.35 26.95
N ASN A 101 30.30 16.51 26.30
CA ASN A 101 29.85 17.80 26.84
C ASN A 101 28.35 18.08 26.61
N GLY A 102 27.64 17.23 25.86
CA GLY A 102 26.23 17.39 25.54
C GLY A 102 25.94 18.09 24.21
N ASP A 103 26.97 18.56 23.50
CA ASP A 103 26.81 19.14 22.17
C ASP A 103 26.53 18.06 21.12
N ILE A 104 25.90 18.46 20.02
CA ILE A 104 25.62 17.62 18.87
C ILE A 104 26.44 18.09 17.69
N ILE A 105 27.18 17.18 17.05
CA ILE A 105 27.94 17.45 15.83
C ILE A 105 27.37 16.65 14.65
N MET A 106 27.24 17.29 13.49
CA MET A 106 26.98 16.63 12.21
C MET A 106 28.24 16.70 11.35
N ARG A 107 28.87 15.54 11.11
CA ARG A 107 30.10 15.44 10.32
C ARG A 107 29.75 15.33 8.84
N ARG A 108 30.45 16.07 7.98
CA ARG A 108 30.31 15.91 6.53
C ARG A 108 30.95 14.59 6.09
N LYS A 109 30.29 13.85 5.20
CA LYS A 109 30.82 12.67 4.54
C LYS A 109 32.02 13.01 3.68
N THR A 110 32.99 12.10 3.63
CA THR A 110 34.11 12.19 2.70
C THR A 110 33.62 11.93 1.27
N PRO A 111 34.34 12.41 0.23
CA PRO A 111 33.97 12.17 -1.18
C PRO A 111 33.74 10.70 -1.51
N ASP A 112 34.48 9.79 -0.87
CA ASP A 112 34.38 8.34 -1.08
C ASP A 112 33.13 7.70 -0.43
N GLU A 113 32.49 8.41 0.52
CA GLU A 113 31.28 7.97 1.22
C GLU A 113 30.01 8.62 0.67
N LEU A 114 30.14 9.64 -0.17
CA LEU A 114 29.01 10.18 -0.89
C LEU A 114 28.54 9.14 -1.91
N PRO A 115 27.24 8.86 -1.99
CA PRO A 115 26.74 8.08 -3.11
C PRO A 115 27.15 8.78 -4.40
N ASP A 116 27.61 8.03 -5.39
CA ASP A 116 27.74 8.55 -6.75
C ASP A 116 26.43 9.26 -7.07
N ALA A 117 26.53 10.53 -7.48
CA ALA A 117 25.36 11.36 -7.72
C ALA A 117 24.35 10.54 -8.54
N PRO A 118 23.06 10.54 -8.18
CA PRO A 118 22.07 9.91 -9.04
C PRO A 118 22.25 10.53 -10.42
N ASP A 119 22.44 9.66 -11.41
CA ASP A 119 22.57 10.03 -12.80
C ASP A 119 21.23 10.68 -13.16
N ASP A 120 21.15 12.01 -13.04
CA ASP A 120 20.01 12.84 -13.41
C ASP A 120 19.95 12.93 -14.94
N THR A 121 20.16 11.78 -15.60
CA THR A 121 19.72 11.54 -16.96
C THR A 121 18.20 11.47 -16.85
N PRO A 122 17.45 12.43 -17.44
CA PRO A 122 16.04 12.24 -17.62
C PRO A 122 15.89 11.13 -18.66
N ASP A 123 15.95 9.87 -18.23
CA ASP A 123 15.56 8.74 -19.06
C ASP A 123 14.04 8.68 -19.08
N GLY A 124 13.50 9.62 -19.84
CA GLY A 124 12.10 9.76 -20.18
C GLY A 124 11.99 9.95 -21.68
N ARG A 125 12.68 9.10 -22.47
CA ARG A 125 12.15 8.76 -23.80
C ARG A 125 10.89 7.92 -23.58
N GLU A 126 9.81 8.58 -23.18
CA GLU A 126 8.49 8.05 -23.43
C GLU A 126 8.05 8.65 -24.77
N THR A 127 8.36 7.93 -25.84
CA THR A 127 7.60 8.04 -27.07
C THR A 127 6.15 7.75 -26.70
N ALA A 128 5.34 8.79 -26.60
CA ALA A 128 3.91 8.65 -26.50
C ALA A 128 3.41 7.78 -27.66
N PRO A 129 2.69 6.66 -27.43
CA PRO A 129 1.83 6.16 -28.47
C PRO A 129 0.70 7.18 -28.63
N GLU A 130 0.72 7.95 -29.72
CA GLU A 130 -0.47 8.63 -30.24
C GLU A 130 -1.54 7.57 -30.51
N GLY A 131 -2.41 7.36 -29.53
CA GLY A 131 -3.58 6.51 -29.62
C GLY A 131 -4.79 7.32 -29.20
N ALA A 132 -5.60 7.69 -30.20
CA ALA A 132 -6.79 8.51 -30.11
C ALA A 132 -7.73 8.14 -28.94
N ILE A 133 -8.10 9.15 -28.15
CA ILE A 133 -9.38 9.16 -27.45
C ILE A 133 -10.37 9.92 -28.34
N ASP A 134 -11.24 9.17 -29.01
CA ASP A 134 -12.43 9.69 -29.68
C ASP A 134 -13.49 9.98 -28.60
N LEU A 135 -14.12 11.16 -28.68
CA LEU A 135 -15.10 11.65 -27.70
C LEU A 135 -16.53 11.28 -28.11
#